data_AF-D2V9E9-F1
#
_entry.id   AF-D2V9E9-F1
#
_cell.length_a   1.000
_cell.length_b   1.000
_cell.length_c   1.000
_cell.angle_alpha   90.00
_cell.angle_beta   90.00
_cell.angle_gamma   90.00
#
_symmetry.space_group_name_H-M   'P 1'
#
loop_
_entity.id
_entity.type
_entity.pdbx_description
1 polymer ?
#
loop_
_entity_poly.entity_id
_entity_poly.type
_entity_poly.pdbx_seq_one_letter_code
_entity_poly.pdbx_strand_id
1 'polypeptide(L)'
;MKKLSKQKHGNITFLSVIGMLLYEYLIILVQLFKWITFPLLNVFSKLYIKEHYINLSDVDAISFLKTNHVNRRRLKILHLTDFHFDYYADPPDWLGSAGSYYTKIWACWYWLRRHVRYHKISKQQLKDILVEIEYIPNIDMIVLTGDFVDKFYKVDVDWVVDNFFSKLSKYSELGVFAVLGNHDESKTHPLDKEEVIKKLSRAVTILDAGSKANNHQFFAKVTKETKEFKFDIELWGFLDFYSPLYWDNYHKIVKEMNESPIKENTLRIVLSHNPDTVAWIKNDVFHFDLVLCGHTHGGQVTLPIPSIILKNVLGLFWKLSVKEATFDHFVQHHFSYEQVHQMNEGIFTYLPIIPIIIFIYKKVTLWKFVRQRISGLRIVQRLLNVCKYWEWGVGLYELRLQDDSTLIDSVLHHHKQQARNIDVVDSADDYQIKLIYRTYKIERRQFIHTSAGLGSHYPLRLFCPPEISILNLSF
;
A
#
# COMPACT_ATOMS: atom_id res chain seq x y z
N MET A 1 26.91 -67.13 -49.08
CA MET A 1 26.96 -67.12 -47.59
C MET A 1 27.56 -65.81 -47.08
N LYS A 2 26.77 -64.72 -47.13
CA LYS A 2 27.14 -63.39 -46.62
C LYS A 2 26.40 -63.14 -45.30
N LYS A 3 27.09 -62.45 -44.38
CA LYS A 3 26.60 -61.84 -43.12
C LYS A 3 26.27 -62.81 -41.98
N LEU A 4 27.29 -63.08 -41.17
CA LEU A 4 27.12 -63.36 -39.75
C LEU A 4 27.63 -62.18 -38.92
N SER A 5 26.87 -61.91 -37.87
CA SER A 5 26.87 -60.79 -36.95
C SER A 5 28.20 -60.51 -36.25
N LYS A 6 28.57 -59.23 -36.20
CA LYS A 6 29.24 -58.64 -35.03
C LYS A 6 28.44 -57.42 -34.58
N GLN A 7 27.56 -57.65 -33.61
CA GLN A 7 26.97 -56.59 -32.79
C GLN A 7 28.12 -55.81 -32.13
N LYS A 8 28.26 -54.53 -32.48
CA LYS A 8 29.02 -53.58 -31.66
C LYS A 8 28.18 -53.30 -30.41
N HIS A 9 28.58 -53.89 -29.28
CA HIS A 9 28.20 -53.33 -27.97
C HIS A 9 28.80 -51.92 -27.91
N GLY A 10 27.92 -50.92 -28.00
CA GLY A 10 28.32 -49.53 -27.83
C GLY A 10 28.77 -49.33 -26.40
N ASN A 11 30.06 -49.05 -26.20
CA ASN A 11 30.56 -48.54 -24.93
C ASN A 11 29.78 -47.28 -24.59
N ILE A 12 28.89 -47.38 -23.61
CA ILE A 12 28.36 -46.23 -22.88
C ILE A 12 29.59 -45.53 -22.31
N THR A 13 29.98 -44.41 -22.91
CA THR A 13 31.18 -43.69 -22.51
C THR A 13 31.02 -43.23 -21.07
N PHE A 14 32.06 -43.32 -20.26
CA PHE A 14 32.08 -42.90 -18.84
C PHE A 14 31.49 -41.49 -18.62
N LEU A 15 31.65 -40.60 -19.61
CA LEU A 15 31.02 -39.28 -19.70
C LEU A 15 29.49 -39.28 -19.71
N SER A 16 28.85 -40.28 -20.33
CA SER A 16 27.39 -40.42 -20.37
C SER A 16 26.80 -40.90 -19.04
N VAL A 17 27.53 -41.74 -18.30
CA VAL A 17 27.14 -42.18 -16.94
C VAL A 17 27.27 -41.03 -15.95
N ILE A 18 28.37 -40.28 -16.01
CA ILE A 18 28.54 -39.05 -15.20
C ILE A 18 27.47 -38.01 -15.55
N GLY A 19 27.14 -37.85 -16.83
CA GLY A 19 26.06 -36.97 -17.28
C GLY A 19 24.69 -37.38 -16.71
N MET A 20 24.39 -38.68 -16.68
CA MET A 20 23.15 -39.20 -16.08
C MET A 20 23.11 -39.04 -14.55
N LEU A 21 24.23 -39.26 -13.86
CA LEU A 21 24.31 -39.08 -12.40
C LEU A 21 24.21 -37.60 -12.01
N LEU A 22 24.86 -36.70 -12.75
CA LEU A 22 24.69 -35.25 -12.58
C LEU A 22 23.25 -34.82 -12.86
N TYR A 23 22.59 -35.45 -13.83
CA TYR A 23 21.19 -35.21 -14.16
C TYR A 23 20.25 -35.63 -13.03
N GLU A 24 20.40 -36.84 -12.48
CA GLU A 24 19.61 -37.28 -11.33
C GLU A 24 19.89 -36.42 -10.09
N TYR A 25 21.14 -36.03 -9.85
CA TYR A 25 21.51 -35.14 -8.75
C TYR A 25 20.86 -33.75 -8.89
N LEU A 26 20.82 -33.19 -10.10
CA LEU A 26 20.11 -31.92 -10.39
C LEU A 26 18.60 -32.05 -10.20
N ILE A 27 17.98 -33.16 -10.59
CA ILE A 27 16.56 -33.41 -10.34
C ILE A 27 16.29 -33.50 -8.85
N ILE A 28 17.11 -34.23 -8.10
CA ILE A 28 16.98 -34.36 -6.65
C ILE A 28 17.17 -33.00 -5.97
N LEU A 29 18.15 -32.18 -6.40
CA LEU A 29 18.33 -30.82 -5.89
C LEU A 29 17.13 -29.91 -6.20
N VAL A 30 16.57 -29.97 -7.41
CA VAL A 30 15.38 -29.20 -7.79
C VAL A 30 14.15 -29.68 -7.01
N GLN A 31 14.01 -31.00 -6.79
CA GLN A 31 12.93 -31.58 -5.98
C GLN A 31 13.07 -31.22 -4.51
N LEU A 32 14.27 -31.29 -3.93
CA LEU A 32 14.57 -30.85 -2.56
C LEU A 32 14.35 -29.34 -2.40
N PHE A 33 14.80 -28.54 -3.38
CA PHE A 33 14.55 -27.11 -3.38
C PHE A 33 13.05 -26.83 -3.46
N LYS A 34 12.28 -27.53 -4.30
CA LYS A 34 10.81 -27.45 -4.31
C LYS A 34 10.23 -27.88 -2.95
N TRP A 35 10.65 -29.00 -2.39
CA TRP A 35 10.12 -29.49 -1.10
C TRP A 35 10.42 -28.57 0.08
N ILE A 36 11.54 -27.85 0.07
CA ILE A 36 11.91 -26.92 1.15
C ILE A 36 11.33 -25.53 0.90
N THR A 37 11.49 -25.00 -0.32
CA THR A 37 11.07 -23.63 -0.64
C THR A 37 9.60 -23.51 -0.93
N PHE A 38 8.92 -24.52 -1.47
CA PHE A 38 7.51 -24.41 -1.84
C PHE A 38 6.60 -24.32 -0.60
N PRO A 39 6.78 -25.10 0.48
CA PRO A 39 6.01 -24.90 1.71
C PRO A 39 6.35 -23.58 2.41
N LEU A 40 7.62 -23.20 2.46
CA LEU A 40 8.03 -21.91 3.02
C LEU A 40 7.40 -20.76 2.23
N LEU A 41 7.57 -20.71 0.90
CA LEU A 41 7.02 -19.66 0.05
C LEU A 41 5.49 -19.68 -0.06
N ASN A 42 4.81 -20.84 -0.05
CA ASN A 42 3.34 -20.92 -0.05
C ASN A 42 2.71 -20.37 1.24
N VAL A 43 3.35 -20.58 2.40
CA VAL A 43 2.90 -19.97 3.65
C VAL A 43 2.96 -18.44 3.58
N PHE A 44 3.83 -17.88 2.72
CA PHE A 44 4.02 -16.44 2.56
C PHE A 44 3.25 -15.80 1.39
N SER A 45 2.54 -16.58 0.57
CA SER A 45 1.76 -16.09 -0.58
C SER A 45 0.24 -16.16 -0.39
N LYS A 46 -0.23 -16.62 0.77
CA LYS A 46 -1.66 -16.68 1.07
C LYS A 46 -2.21 -15.25 1.20
N LEU A 47 -3.34 -14.98 0.54
CA LEU A 47 -4.09 -13.75 0.70
C LEU A 47 -4.54 -13.61 2.16
N TYR A 48 -4.27 -12.44 2.74
CA TYR A 48 -4.60 -12.13 4.12
C TYR A 48 -5.74 -11.11 4.14
N ILE A 49 -6.81 -11.42 4.86
CA ILE A 49 -7.88 -10.46 5.15
C ILE A 49 -7.57 -9.84 6.50
N LYS A 50 -7.37 -8.53 6.52
CA LYS A 50 -6.97 -7.78 7.71
C LYS A 50 -8.08 -6.83 8.12
N GLU A 51 -8.60 -7.02 9.32
CA GLU A 51 -9.66 -6.17 9.87
C GLU A 51 -9.10 -5.15 10.86
N HIS A 52 -9.51 -3.90 10.70
CA HIS A 52 -9.22 -2.79 11.59
C HIS A 52 -10.52 -2.27 12.19
N TYR A 53 -10.55 -2.07 13.51
CA TYR A 53 -11.67 -1.49 14.22
C TYR A 53 -11.26 -0.12 14.73
N ILE A 54 -11.86 0.94 14.17
CA ILE A 54 -11.42 2.32 14.38
C ILE A 54 -12.55 3.09 15.03
N ASN A 55 -12.30 3.56 16.25
CA ASN A 55 -13.19 4.51 16.90
C ASN A 55 -12.64 5.92 16.72
N LEU A 56 -13.36 6.75 15.95
CA LEU A 56 -12.96 8.13 15.69
C LEU A 56 -13.40 9.08 16.81
N SER A 57 -14.30 8.66 17.72
CA SER A 57 -14.72 9.49 18.85
C SER A 57 -13.60 9.63 19.89
N ASP A 58 -13.42 10.82 20.48
CA ASP A 58 -12.45 11.07 21.56
C ASP A 58 -12.82 10.45 22.93
N VAL A 59 -13.95 9.73 23.02
CA VAL A 59 -14.41 9.18 24.29
C VAL A 59 -13.60 7.93 24.66
N ASP A 60 -12.88 7.99 25.78
CA ASP A 60 -12.02 6.93 26.34
C ASP A 60 -12.66 5.53 26.32
N ALA A 61 -11.85 4.52 25.94
CA ALA A 61 -12.22 3.11 25.81
C ALA A 61 -12.74 2.45 27.12
N ILE A 62 -12.61 3.11 28.28
CA ILE A 62 -13.14 2.62 29.56
C ILE A 62 -14.61 3.04 29.77
N SER A 63 -15.04 4.16 29.17
CA SER A 63 -16.46 4.54 29.09
C SER A 63 -17.21 3.75 28.00
N PHE A 64 -16.47 3.28 26.98
CA PHE A 64 -16.93 2.46 25.85
C PHE A 64 -17.58 1.14 26.29
N LEU A 65 -17.07 0.50 27.34
CA LEU A 65 -17.66 -0.74 27.87
C LEU A 65 -18.90 -0.50 28.76
N LYS A 66 -19.09 0.72 29.29
CA LYS A 66 -20.20 1.02 30.20
C LYS A 66 -21.48 1.48 29.50
N THR A 67 -21.39 1.89 28.23
CA THR A 67 -22.53 2.43 27.46
C THR A 67 -22.88 1.53 26.28
N ASN A 68 -23.17 0.26 26.58
CA ASN A 68 -23.92 -0.58 25.65
C ASN A 68 -25.23 0.14 25.29
N HIS A 69 -25.49 0.35 23.98
CA HIS A 69 -26.69 0.92 23.35
C HIS A 69 -26.66 2.37 22.82
N VAL A 70 -25.52 3.07 22.73
CA VAL A 70 -25.52 4.33 21.95
C VAL A 70 -25.53 4.00 20.45
N ASN A 71 -26.55 4.48 19.72
CA ASN A 71 -26.66 4.46 18.25
C ASN A 71 -25.45 5.16 17.61
N ARG A 72 -24.33 4.44 17.46
CA ARG A 72 -23.13 4.96 16.80
C ARG A 72 -23.20 4.72 15.32
N ARG A 73 -22.79 5.71 14.54
CA ARG A 73 -22.70 5.61 13.09
C ARG A 73 -21.62 4.60 12.76
N ARG A 74 -21.86 3.77 11.76
CA ARG A 74 -20.92 2.72 11.35
C ARG A 74 -20.67 2.79 9.86
N LEU A 75 -19.42 2.56 9.47
CA LEU A 75 -19.00 2.45 8.07
C LEU A 75 -17.99 1.31 7.94
N LYS A 76 -18.28 0.33 7.08
CA LYS A 76 -17.35 -0.73 6.70
C LYS A 76 -16.78 -0.44 5.31
N ILE A 77 -15.49 -0.18 5.27
CA ILE A 77 -14.74 0.10 4.04
C ILE A 77 -13.88 -1.10 3.70
N LEU A 78 -13.99 -1.61 2.48
CA LEU A 78 -13.02 -2.53 1.90
C LEU A 78 -11.97 -1.70 1.15
N HIS A 79 -10.69 -1.86 1.49
CA HIS A 79 -9.60 -1.12 0.89
C HIS A 79 -8.66 -2.09 0.15
N LEU A 80 -8.50 -1.87 -1.16
CA LEU A 80 -7.65 -2.66 -2.06
C LEU A 80 -6.67 -1.75 -2.80
N THR A 81 -5.47 -2.23 -3.08
CA THR A 81 -4.44 -1.42 -3.74
C THR A 81 -3.28 -2.28 -4.28
N ASP A 82 -2.40 -1.66 -5.07
CA ASP A 82 -1.17 -2.23 -5.61
C ASP A 82 -1.39 -3.59 -6.29
N PHE A 83 -2.41 -3.70 -7.14
CA PHE A 83 -2.73 -4.94 -7.84
C PHE A 83 -1.58 -5.41 -8.74
N HIS A 84 -0.94 -4.45 -9.43
CA HIS A 84 0.07 -4.71 -10.47
C HIS A 84 -0.34 -5.85 -11.41
N PHE A 85 -1.58 -5.81 -11.90
CA PHE A 85 -2.10 -6.88 -12.73
C PHE A 85 -1.23 -7.06 -13.99
N ASP A 86 -0.92 -8.32 -14.31
CA ASP A 86 -0.19 -8.72 -15.52
C ASP A 86 -0.97 -9.82 -16.22
N TYR A 87 -1.50 -9.49 -17.39
CA TYR A 87 -2.36 -10.38 -18.19
C TYR A 87 -1.67 -11.69 -18.57
N TYR A 88 -0.34 -11.67 -18.68
CA TYR A 88 0.48 -12.82 -19.03
C TYR A 88 1.15 -13.47 -17.81
N ALA A 89 0.67 -13.17 -16.59
CA ALA A 89 1.18 -13.80 -15.38
C ALA A 89 0.86 -15.30 -15.32
N ASP A 90 -0.26 -15.72 -15.91
CA ASP A 90 -0.61 -17.14 -16.02
C ASP A 90 0.45 -17.88 -16.85
N PRO A 91 0.85 -19.10 -16.45
CA PRO A 91 1.72 -19.92 -17.26
C PRO A 91 1.06 -20.18 -18.62
N PRO A 92 1.78 -20.05 -19.74
CA PRO A 92 1.19 -20.30 -21.05
C PRO A 92 0.79 -21.79 -21.20
N ASP A 93 -0.34 -22.02 -21.85
CA ASP A 93 -1.01 -23.33 -21.98
C ASP A 93 -0.13 -24.46 -22.57
N TRP A 94 0.98 -24.13 -23.24
CA TRP A 94 1.89 -25.12 -23.83
C TRP A 94 2.64 -25.98 -22.81
N LEU A 95 2.54 -25.70 -21.51
CA LEU A 95 3.00 -26.59 -20.44
C LEU A 95 2.30 -27.97 -20.48
N GLY A 96 1.10 -28.05 -21.06
CA GLY A 96 0.40 -29.31 -21.33
C GLY A 96 0.79 -29.99 -22.65
N SER A 97 1.56 -29.34 -23.52
CA SER A 97 1.96 -29.87 -24.83
C SER A 97 3.41 -30.37 -24.81
N ALA A 98 3.69 -31.44 -25.56
CA ALA A 98 4.97 -32.16 -25.59
C ALA A 98 6.15 -31.29 -26.09
N GLY A 99 6.67 -30.40 -25.25
CA GLY A 99 7.88 -29.62 -25.48
C GLY A 99 9.15 -30.34 -25.01
N SER A 100 10.27 -30.03 -25.66
CA SER A 100 11.61 -30.56 -25.34
C SER A 100 12.00 -30.33 -23.86
N TYR A 101 12.97 -31.10 -23.36
CA TYR A 101 13.53 -31.00 -22.00
C TYR A 101 13.98 -29.57 -21.63
N TYR A 102 14.58 -28.85 -22.57
CA TYR A 102 14.94 -27.44 -22.40
C TYR A 102 13.72 -26.57 -22.15
N THR A 103 12.62 -26.82 -22.85
CA THR A 103 11.37 -26.07 -22.71
C THR A 103 10.75 -26.25 -21.32
N LYS A 104 10.85 -27.44 -20.72
CA LYS A 104 10.36 -27.71 -19.35
C LYS A 104 11.23 -27.07 -18.26
N ILE A 105 12.55 -27.09 -18.41
CA ILE A 105 13.46 -26.39 -17.48
C ILE A 105 13.31 -24.89 -17.60
N TRP A 106 13.22 -24.38 -18.84
CA TRP A 106 13.01 -22.96 -19.07
C TRP A 106 11.65 -22.52 -18.51
N ALA A 107 10.60 -23.34 -18.66
CA ALA A 107 9.30 -23.09 -18.04
C ALA A 107 9.36 -23.11 -16.51
N CYS A 108 10.05 -24.08 -15.90
CA CYS A 108 10.25 -24.14 -14.45
C CYS A 108 11.09 -22.96 -13.93
N TRP A 109 12.18 -22.59 -14.62
CA TRP A 109 13.02 -21.44 -14.28
C TRP A 109 12.27 -20.12 -14.46
N TYR A 110 11.48 -20.01 -15.53
CA TYR A 110 10.62 -18.85 -15.81
C TYR A 110 9.49 -18.73 -14.79
N TRP A 111 8.85 -19.85 -14.44
CA TRP A 111 7.86 -19.97 -13.38
C TRP A 111 8.48 -19.58 -12.03
N LEU A 112 9.62 -20.15 -11.64
CA LEU A 112 10.33 -19.84 -10.40
C LEU A 112 10.74 -18.37 -10.35
N ARG A 113 11.28 -17.84 -11.45
CA ARG A 113 11.65 -16.42 -11.59
C ARG A 113 10.43 -15.51 -11.55
N ARG A 114 9.23 -15.96 -11.89
CA ARG A 114 8.00 -15.17 -11.71
C ARG A 114 7.50 -15.23 -10.27
N HIS A 115 7.39 -16.43 -9.71
CA HIS A 115 6.84 -16.65 -8.36
C HIS A 115 7.74 -16.13 -7.25
N VAL A 116 9.07 -16.09 -7.48
CA VAL A 116 10.05 -15.57 -6.51
C VAL A 116 10.38 -14.09 -6.76
N ARG A 117 10.19 -13.57 -7.99
CA ARG A 117 10.77 -12.27 -8.38
C ARG A 117 9.80 -11.13 -8.67
N TYR A 118 8.51 -11.37 -8.86
CA TYR A 118 7.53 -10.29 -9.07
C TYR A 118 6.14 -10.80 -8.68
N HIS A 119 5.59 -10.35 -7.55
CA HIS A 119 4.27 -10.81 -7.10
C HIS A 119 3.16 -10.05 -7.82
N LYS A 120 3.15 -10.10 -9.15
CA LYS A 120 2.06 -9.50 -9.94
C LYS A 120 0.82 -10.38 -9.86
N ILE A 121 -0.33 -9.75 -9.78
CA ILE A 121 -1.60 -10.47 -9.71
C ILE A 121 -1.97 -11.04 -11.08
N SER A 122 -2.30 -12.33 -11.10
CA SER A 122 -2.80 -13.08 -12.27
C SER A 122 -4.32 -13.03 -12.40
N LYS A 123 -4.86 -13.56 -13.51
CA LYS A 123 -6.32 -13.64 -13.72
C LYS A 123 -6.99 -14.53 -12.68
N GLN A 124 -6.35 -15.65 -12.33
CA GLN A 124 -6.91 -16.57 -11.34
C GLN A 124 -6.94 -15.91 -9.96
N GLN A 125 -5.86 -15.23 -9.55
CA GLN A 125 -5.83 -14.52 -8.27
C GLN A 125 -6.88 -13.41 -8.17
N LEU A 126 -7.17 -12.67 -9.25
CA LEU A 126 -8.29 -11.72 -9.24
C LEU A 126 -9.64 -12.40 -9.00
N LYS A 127 -9.85 -13.60 -9.58
CA LYS A 127 -11.07 -14.38 -9.32
C LYS A 127 -11.13 -14.86 -7.88
N ASP A 128 -10.01 -15.35 -7.35
CA ASP A 128 -9.92 -15.81 -5.96
C ASP A 128 -10.20 -14.64 -4.99
N ILE A 129 -9.67 -13.44 -5.27
CA ILE A 129 -9.98 -12.22 -4.52
C ILE A 129 -11.48 -11.90 -4.53
N LEU A 130 -12.16 -12.04 -5.67
CA LEU A 130 -13.63 -11.82 -5.72
C LEU A 130 -14.39 -12.83 -4.86
N VAL A 131 -13.94 -14.10 -4.85
CA VAL A 131 -14.54 -15.14 -4.00
C VAL A 131 -14.36 -14.77 -2.53
N GLU A 132 -13.17 -14.33 -2.13
CA GLU A 132 -12.89 -13.91 -0.76
C GLU A 132 -13.73 -12.67 -0.37
N ILE A 133 -13.92 -11.72 -1.29
CA ILE A 133 -14.79 -10.54 -1.07
C ILE A 133 -16.26 -10.94 -0.89
N GLU A 134 -16.74 -11.94 -1.63
CA GLU A 134 -18.12 -12.43 -1.53
C GLU A 134 -18.48 -12.96 -0.13
N TYR A 135 -17.49 -13.47 0.61
CA TYR A 135 -17.68 -13.92 2.00
C TYR A 135 -17.62 -12.79 3.04
N ILE A 136 -17.35 -11.53 2.64
CA ILE A 136 -17.31 -10.39 3.55
C ILE A 136 -18.71 -9.74 3.58
N PRO A 137 -19.47 -9.86 4.69
CA PRO A 137 -20.81 -9.31 4.74
C PRO A 137 -20.81 -7.80 4.93
N ASN A 138 -21.82 -7.12 4.37
CA ASN A 138 -22.16 -5.71 4.62
C ASN A 138 -20.99 -4.74 4.38
N ILE A 139 -20.34 -4.83 3.21
CA ILE A 139 -19.38 -3.82 2.79
C ILE A 139 -20.19 -2.59 2.33
N ASP A 140 -19.99 -1.46 3.00
CA ASP A 140 -20.67 -0.23 2.62
C ASP A 140 -20.00 0.37 1.38
N MET A 141 -18.67 0.48 1.40
CA MET A 141 -17.88 1.17 0.39
C MET A 141 -16.63 0.37 0.03
N ILE A 142 -16.25 0.37 -1.24
CA ILE A 142 -14.95 -0.15 -1.69
C ILE A 142 -14.09 1.02 -2.14
N VAL A 143 -12.86 1.05 -1.65
CA VAL A 143 -11.85 2.07 -1.96
C VAL A 143 -10.64 1.42 -2.59
N LEU A 144 -10.17 2.02 -3.67
CA LEU A 144 -9.06 1.55 -4.48
C LEU A 144 -7.95 2.62 -4.53
N THR A 145 -6.76 2.35 -3.99
CA THR A 145 -5.70 3.38 -3.89
C THR A 145 -4.56 3.18 -4.88
N GLY A 146 -4.86 2.81 -6.13
CA GLY A 146 -3.91 2.85 -7.24
C GLY A 146 -3.09 1.58 -7.48
N ASP A 147 -2.23 1.67 -8.51
CA ASP A 147 -1.40 0.62 -9.11
C ASP A 147 -2.22 -0.61 -9.56
N PHE A 148 -3.25 -0.34 -10.35
CA PHE A 148 -4.17 -1.35 -10.89
C PHE A 148 -3.47 -2.29 -11.88
N VAL A 149 -2.63 -1.73 -12.74
CA VAL A 149 -1.95 -2.48 -13.80
C VAL A 149 -0.47 -2.12 -13.83
N ASP A 150 0.37 -3.09 -14.17
CA ASP A 150 1.82 -2.85 -14.15
C ASP A 150 2.34 -2.08 -15.38
N LYS A 151 1.99 -2.58 -16.58
CA LYS A 151 2.43 -2.02 -17.87
C LYS A 151 1.31 -2.12 -18.89
N PHE A 152 0.81 -0.97 -19.33
CA PHE A 152 -0.37 -0.88 -20.20
C PHE A 152 -0.27 -1.67 -21.50
N TYR A 153 0.86 -1.61 -22.20
CA TYR A 153 1.06 -2.38 -23.44
C TYR A 153 1.07 -3.91 -23.26
N LYS A 154 1.05 -4.40 -22.01
CA LYS A 154 1.02 -5.83 -21.69
C LYS A 154 -0.32 -6.28 -21.09
N VAL A 155 -1.28 -5.38 -20.95
CA VAL A 155 -2.52 -5.64 -20.21
C VAL A 155 -3.73 -5.35 -21.08
N ASP A 156 -4.66 -6.30 -21.12
CA ASP A 156 -6.01 -6.07 -21.60
C ASP A 156 -6.82 -5.39 -20.49
N VAL A 157 -6.86 -4.05 -20.52
CA VAL A 157 -7.55 -3.23 -19.51
C VAL A 157 -9.06 -3.49 -19.52
N ASP A 158 -9.66 -3.69 -20.71
CA ASP A 158 -11.09 -3.97 -20.82
C ASP A 158 -11.44 -5.31 -20.14
N TRP A 159 -10.61 -6.33 -20.32
CA TRP A 159 -10.80 -7.60 -19.61
C TRP A 159 -10.80 -7.42 -18.09
N VAL A 160 -9.85 -6.67 -17.51
CA VAL A 160 -9.78 -6.47 -16.05
C VAL A 160 -10.98 -5.67 -15.55
N VAL A 161 -11.37 -4.62 -16.28
CA VAL A 161 -12.56 -3.85 -15.98
C VAL A 161 -13.79 -4.74 -15.95
N ASP A 162 -14.04 -5.49 -17.03
CA ASP A 162 -15.25 -6.30 -17.18
C ASP A 162 -15.29 -7.50 -16.22
N ASN A 163 -14.13 -8.10 -15.93
CA ASN A 163 -14.07 -9.35 -15.17
C ASN A 163 -13.77 -9.17 -13.68
N PHE A 164 -13.30 -7.99 -13.26
CA PHE A 164 -12.96 -7.70 -11.87
C PHE A 164 -13.60 -6.41 -11.37
N PHE A 165 -13.20 -5.23 -11.86
CA PHE A 165 -13.64 -3.95 -11.29
C PHE A 165 -15.16 -3.76 -11.39
N SER A 166 -15.77 -4.09 -12.53
CA SER A 166 -17.22 -4.02 -12.73
C SER A 166 -18.01 -4.95 -11.80
N LYS A 167 -17.39 -5.99 -11.23
CA LYS A 167 -18.04 -6.89 -10.28
C LYS A 167 -17.97 -6.37 -8.85
N LEU A 168 -17.02 -5.49 -8.52
CA LEU A 168 -16.86 -4.96 -7.16
C LEU A 168 -18.11 -4.18 -6.71
N SER A 169 -18.77 -3.48 -7.63
CA SER A 169 -20.00 -2.73 -7.35
C SER A 169 -21.13 -3.58 -6.76
N LYS A 170 -21.14 -4.91 -7.02
CA LYS A 170 -22.13 -5.83 -6.46
C LYS A 170 -22.00 -6.01 -4.95
N TYR A 171 -20.81 -5.77 -4.41
CA TYR A 171 -20.50 -5.97 -3.00
C TYR A 171 -20.58 -4.68 -2.19
N SER A 172 -20.82 -3.53 -2.82
CA SER A 172 -20.82 -2.22 -2.15
C SER A 172 -22.11 -1.45 -2.38
N GLU A 173 -22.74 -1.03 -1.29
CA GLU A 173 -23.97 -0.24 -1.34
C GLU A 173 -23.72 1.22 -1.75
N LEU A 174 -22.62 1.81 -1.29
CA LEU A 174 -22.28 3.22 -1.49
C LEU A 174 -21.40 3.47 -2.72
N GLY A 175 -20.82 2.41 -3.29
CA GLY A 175 -20.05 2.47 -4.53
C GLY A 175 -18.55 2.19 -4.38
N VAL A 176 -17.88 2.17 -5.52
CA VAL A 176 -16.45 1.87 -5.65
C VAL A 176 -15.72 3.14 -6.06
N PHE A 177 -14.78 3.59 -5.24
CA PHE A 177 -14.04 4.84 -5.44
C PHE A 177 -12.55 4.56 -5.59
N ALA A 178 -11.88 5.30 -6.48
CA ALA A 178 -10.49 5.03 -6.83
C ALA A 178 -9.66 6.30 -6.95
N VAL A 179 -8.37 6.20 -6.60
CA VAL A 179 -7.31 7.13 -7.05
C VAL A 179 -6.30 6.35 -7.88
N LEU A 180 -5.48 7.06 -8.66
CA LEU A 180 -4.44 6.43 -9.48
C LEU A 180 -3.11 6.29 -8.73
N GLY A 181 -2.37 5.24 -9.04
CA GLY A 181 -1.00 5.06 -8.62
C GLY A 181 0.02 5.46 -9.67
N ASN A 182 1.30 5.43 -9.30
CA ASN A 182 2.38 5.86 -10.20
C ASN A 182 2.53 4.93 -11.42
N HIS A 183 2.15 3.66 -11.32
CA HIS A 183 2.10 2.76 -12.46
C HIS A 183 0.92 3.07 -13.37
N ASP A 184 -0.19 3.57 -12.81
CA ASP A 184 -1.36 3.96 -13.58
C ASP A 184 -1.14 5.28 -14.36
N GLU A 185 -0.23 6.12 -13.89
CA GLU A 185 0.15 7.39 -14.54
C GLU A 185 1.33 7.28 -15.52
N SER A 186 1.96 6.11 -15.64
CA SER A 186 3.31 6.01 -16.23
C SER A 186 3.39 6.44 -17.71
N LYS A 187 4.46 7.18 -18.01
CA LYS A 187 4.64 8.06 -19.20
C LYS A 187 5.06 7.36 -20.49
N THR A 188 4.82 6.06 -20.66
CA THR A 188 5.25 5.40 -21.91
C THR A 188 4.46 5.86 -23.13
N HIS A 189 3.22 6.33 -22.94
CA HIS A 189 2.47 7.08 -23.94
C HIS A 189 1.38 7.97 -23.28
N PRO A 190 1.14 9.22 -23.71
CA PRO A 190 0.05 10.07 -23.20
C PRO A 190 -1.36 9.50 -23.44
N LEU A 191 -1.49 8.48 -24.29
CA LEU A 191 -2.73 7.73 -24.49
C LEU A 191 -2.98 6.73 -23.35
N ASP A 192 -2.00 6.46 -22.48
CA ASP A 192 -2.13 5.42 -21.44
C ASP A 192 -3.01 5.90 -20.26
N LYS A 193 -2.70 7.04 -19.61
CA LYS A 193 -3.46 7.52 -18.43
C LYS A 193 -4.94 7.82 -18.75
N GLU A 194 -5.21 8.61 -19.78
CA GLU A 194 -6.59 9.03 -20.11
C GLU A 194 -7.45 7.85 -20.61
N GLU A 195 -6.87 6.90 -21.36
CA GLU A 195 -7.59 5.70 -21.78
C GLU A 195 -7.92 4.81 -20.57
N VAL A 196 -7.01 4.70 -19.62
CA VAL A 196 -7.17 3.89 -18.41
C VAL A 196 -8.24 4.47 -17.53
N ILE A 197 -8.21 5.78 -17.31
CA ILE A 197 -9.29 6.47 -16.61
C ILE A 197 -10.60 6.29 -17.35
N LYS A 198 -10.62 6.49 -18.67
CA LYS A 198 -11.84 6.28 -19.48
C LYS A 198 -12.40 4.86 -19.37
N LYS A 199 -11.55 3.83 -19.31
CA LYS A 199 -11.96 2.43 -19.18
C LYS A 199 -12.39 2.09 -17.76
N LEU A 200 -11.59 2.43 -16.77
CA LEU A 200 -11.89 2.20 -15.35
C LEU A 200 -13.13 2.98 -14.89
N SER A 201 -13.32 4.21 -15.37
CA SER A 201 -14.50 5.05 -15.06
C SER A 201 -15.83 4.43 -15.52
N ARG A 202 -15.81 3.36 -16.32
CA ARG A 202 -17.01 2.56 -16.64
C ARG A 202 -17.48 1.70 -15.46
N ALA A 203 -16.60 1.44 -14.50
CA ALA A 203 -16.81 0.51 -13.39
C ALA A 203 -16.65 1.17 -12.01
N VAL A 204 -15.77 2.17 -11.88
CA VAL A 204 -15.42 2.80 -10.60
C VAL A 204 -15.42 4.32 -10.73
N THR A 205 -15.69 5.04 -9.63
CA THR A 205 -15.57 6.50 -9.59
C THR A 205 -14.11 6.88 -9.32
N ILE A 206 -13.42 7.41 -10.34
CA ILE A 206 -12.03 7.86 -10.22
C ILE A 206 -11.98 9.30 -9.74
N LEU A 207 -11.29 9.51 -8.62
CA LEU A 207 -10.97 10.80 -8.02
C LEU A 207 -9.55 11.22 -8.44
N ASP A 208 -9.43 11.88 -9.59
CA ASP A 208 -8.19 12.37 -10.18
C ASP A 208 -8.41 13.79 -10.74
N ALA A 209 -7.73 14.80 -10.20
CA ALA A 209 -7.85 16.19 -10.67
C ALA A 209 -7.01 16.51 -11.90
N GLY A 210 -6.11 15.61 -12.32
CA GLY A 210 -5.21 15.79 -13.44
C GLY A 210 -5.76 15.25 -14.76
N SER A 211 -6.88 14.53 -14.74
CA SER A 211 -7.46 13.90 -15.92
C SER A 211 -8.61 14.68 -16.53
N LYS A 212 -8.62 14.75 -17.86
CA LYS A 212 -9.75 15.28 -18.63
C LYS A 212 -10.86 14.26 -18.81
N ALA A 213 -10.54 12.95 -18.86
CA ALA A 213 -11.51 11.88 -19.10
C ALA A 213 -12.59 11.79 -18.01
N ASN A 214 -12.30 12.20 -16.77
CA ASN A 214 -13.27 12.28 -15.67
C ASN A 214 -13.67 13.72 -15.31
N ASN A 215 -13.49 14.69 -16.23
CA ASN A 215 -13.74 16.11 -15.98
C ASN A 215 -12.99 16.67 -14.76
N HIS A 216 -11.78 16.18 -14.48
CA HIS A 216 -10.96 16.55 -13.33
C HIS A 216 -11.71 16.36 -12.00
N GLN A 217 -12.53 15.30 -11.90
CA GLN A 217 -13.22 14.97 -10.66
C GLN A 217 -12.21 14.41 -9.65
N PHE A 218 -12.00 15.09 -8.52
CA PHE A 218 -11.16 14.64 -7.39
C PHE A 218 -11.93 14.58 -6.07
N PHE A 219 -13.22 14.87 -6.11
CA PHE A 219 -14.10 14.89 -4.95
C PHE A 219 -15.36 14.08 -5.25
N ALA A 220 -15.79 13.31 -4.26
CA ALA A 220 -17.10 12.68 -4.26
C ALA A 220 -17.75 12.85 -2.88
N LYS A 221 -19.07 13.02 -2.90
CA LYS A 221 -19.89 13.05 -1.70
C LYS A 221 -20.94 11.96 -1.78
N VAL A 222 -21.01 11.12 -0.75
CA VAL A 222 -21.98 10.03 -0.65
C VAL A 222 -22.69 10.14 0.69
N THR A 223 -23.97 9.84 0.74
CA THR A 223 -24.74 9.85 2.00
C THR A 223 -25.08 8.42 2.36
N LYS A 224 -24.71 7.99 3.57
CA LYS A 224 -25.19 6.73 4.14
C LYS A 224 -26.41 7.02 5.01
N GLU A 225 -27.51 6.34 4.74
CA GLU A 225 -28.76 6.47 5.48
C GLU A 225 -29.26 5.09 5.91
N THR A 226 -29.48 4.94 7.20
CA THR A 226 -30.10 3.78 7.83
C THR A 226 -31.33 4.26 8.62
N LYS A 227 -32.09 3.33 9.19
CA LYS A 227 -33.20 3.69 10.09
C LYS A 227 -32.74 4.45 11.34
N GLU A 228 -31.48 4.30 11.74
CA GLU A 228 -30.94 4.82 13.00
C GLU A 228 -30.11 6.09 12.82
N PHE A 229 -29.45 6.25 11.67
CA PHE A 229 -28.56 7.37 11.39
C PHE A 229 -28.49 7.69 9.91
N LYS A 230 -28.24 8.97 9.63
CA LYS A 230 -27.89 9.49 8.31
C LYS A 230 -26.61 10.28 8.47
N PHE A 231 -25.63 10.13 7.58
CA PHE A 231 -24.42 10.95 7.57
C PHE A 231 -23.82 11.03 6.17
N ASP A 232 -23.05 12.09 5.94
CA ASP A 232 -22.34 12.32 4.70
C ASP A 232 -20.90 11.78 4.79
N ILE A 233 -20.38 11.30 3.66
CA ILE A 233 -19.01 10.85 3.47
C ILE A 233 -18.44 11.70 2.33
N GLU A 234 -17.40 12.44 2.65
CA GLU A 234 -16.63 13.23 1.70
C GLU A 234 -15.34 12.47 1.37
N LEU A 235 -15.16 12.12 0.11
CA LEU A 235 -13.98 11.45 -0.43
C LEU A 235 -13.15 12.45 -1.23
N TRP A 236 -11.88 12.59 -0.87
CA TRP A 236 -10.95 13.50 -1.52
C TRP A 236 -9.76 12.72 -2.08
N GLY A 237 -9.63 12.71 -3.40
CA GLY A 237 -8.59 11.98 -4.12
C GLY A 237 -7.40 12.85 -4.47
N PHE A 238 -6.25 12.57 -3.85
CA PHE A 238 -4.98 13.19 -4.20
C PHE A 238 -4.33 12.41 -5.34
N LEU A 239 -3.67 13.15 -6.24
CA LEU A 239 -2.82 12.53 -7.25
C LEU A 239 -1.65 11.80 -6.59
N ASP A 240 -1.06 10.86 -7.33
CA ASP A 240 0.17 10.22 -6.89
C ASP A 240 1.28 11.25 -6.67
N PHE A 241 2.10 11.05 -5.64
CA PHE A 241 3.16 11.98 -5.25
C PHE A 241 4.23 12.17 -6.34
N TYR A 242 4.41 11.21 -7.25
CA TYR A 242 5.34 11.33 -8.37
C TYR A 242 4.73 12.01 -9.60
N SER A 243 3.44 12.37 -9.54
CA SER A 243 2.79 13.16 -10.58
C SER A 243 3.40 14.56 -10.68
N PRO A 244 3.71 15.07 -11.88
CA PRO A 244 4.18 16.44 -12.04
C PRO A 244 3.13 17.48 -11.64
N LEU A 245 1.85 17.10 -11.59
CA LEU A 245 0.73 17.96 -11.20
C LEU A 245 0.34 17.81 -9.72
N TYR A 246 1.10 17.02 -8.95
CA TYR A 246 0.77 16.71 -7.56
C TYR A 246 0.55 17.97 -6.72
N TRP A 247 1.46 18.94 -6.78
CA TRP A 247 1.38 20.15 -5.95
C TRP A 247 0.21 21.04 -6.35
N ASP A 248 -0.04 21.22 -7.64
CA ASP A 248 -1.20 22.00 -8.11
C ASP A 248 -2.51 21.36 -7.65
N ASN A 249 -2.60 20.03 -7.74
CA ASN A 249 -3.74 19.28 -7.21
C ASN A 249 -3.87 19.39 -5.69
N TYR A 250 -2.77 19.21 -4.96
CA TYR A 250 -2.71 19.30 -3.50
C TYR A 250 -3.24 20.66 -3.03
N HIS A 251 -2.70 21.77 -3.56
CA HIS A 251 -3.12 23.11 -3.14
C HIS A 251 -4.58 23.39 -3.48
N LYS A 252 -5.06 22.90 -4.62
CA LYS A 252 -6.47 23.02 -5.00
C LYS A 252 -7.38 22.29 -4.02
N ILE A 253 -7.07 21.02 -3.72
CA ILE A 253 -7.86 20.22 -2.76
C ILE A 253 -7.84 20.85 -1.39
N VAL A 254 -6.67 21.22 -0.88
CA VAL A 254 -6.53 21.85 0.44
C VAL A 254 -7.35 23.12 0.54
N LYS A 255 -7.32 23.96 -0.50
CA LYS A 255 -8.15 25.17 -0.57
C LYS A 255 -9.64 24.82 -0.48
N GLU A 256 -10.13 23.89 -1.30
CA GLU A 256 -11.54 23.49 -1.30
C GLU A 256 -11.98 22.82 0.02
N MET A 257 -11.11 22.02 0.64
CA MET A 257 -11.37 21.40 1.95
C MET A 257 -11.45 22.42 3.08
N ASN A 258 -10.65 23.49 3.00
CA ASN A 258 -10.67 24.60 3.96
C ASN A 258 -11.90 25.50 3.78
N GLU A 259 -12.34 25.70 2.54
CA GLU A 259 -13.57 26.45 2.21
C GLU A 259 -14.85 25.66 2.54
N SER A 260 -14.77 24.33 2.61
CA SER A 260 -15.88 23.47 3.05
C SER A 260 -15.93 23.42 4.59
N PRO A 261 -16.97 23.97 5.25
CA PRO A 261 -17.08 23.89 6.71
C PRO A 261 -17.29 22.44 7.15
N ILE A 262 -16.54 21.99 8.17
CA ILE A 262 -16.75 20.65 8.73
C ILE A 262 -18.10 20.59 9.41
N LYS A 263 -18.91 19.62 9.01
CA LYS A 263 -20.19 19.33 9.66
C LYS A 263 -20.01 18.14 10.59
N GLU A 264 -20.63 18.19 11.76
CA GLU A 264 -20.64 17.09 12.74
C GLU A 264 -21.13 15.76 12.14
N ASN A 265 -21.95 15.83 11.10
CA ASN A 265 -22.53 14.68 10.41
C ASN A 265 -21.82 14.30 9.10
N THR A 266 -20.58 14.75 8.93
CA THR A 266 -19.73 14.40 7.79
C THR A 266 -18.51 13.63 8.26
N LEU A 267 -18.14 12.59 7.52
CA LEU A 267 -16.87 11.88 7.61
C LEU A 267 -16.01 12.30 6.42
N ARG A 268 -14.77 12.75 6.65
CA ARG A 268 -13.81 13.11 5.59
C ARG A 268 -12.74 12.04 5.45
N ILE A 269 -12.73 11.40 4.29
CA ILE A 269 -11.78 10.36 3.93
C ILE A 269 -10.90 10.88 2.78
N VAL A 270 -9.59 10.83 2.98
CA VAL A 270 -8.59 11.15 1.97
C VAL A 270 -8.08 9.87 1.35
N LEU A 271 -8.07 9.84 0.02
CA LEU A 271 -7.48 8.76 -0.77
C LEU A 271 -6.19 9.28 -1.39
N SER A 272 -5.09 8.58 -1.19
CA SER A 272 -3.83 8.84 -1.90
C SER A 272 -3.16 7.52 -2.18
N HIS A 273 -2.59 7.32 -3.37
CA HIS A 273 -1.77 6.13 -3.59
C HIS A 273 -0.55 6.14 -2.66
N ASN A 274 0.08 7.30 -2.50
CA ASN A 274 1.36 7.42 -1.82
C ASN A 274 1.19 7.94 -0.38
N PRO A 275 1.64 7.19 0.65
CA PRO A 275 1.53 7.62 2.04
C PRO A 275 2.35 8.88 2.35
N ASP A 276 3.21 9.34 1.45
CA ASP A 276 3.98 10.56 1.68
C ASP A 276 3.21 11.85 1.61
N THR A 277 2.05 11.82 0.96
CA THR A 277 1.05 12.89 1.08
C THR A 277 0.80 13.23 2.54
N VAL A 278 0.84 12.23 3.42
CA VAL A 278 0.62 12.37 4.86
C VAL A 278 1.56 13.33 5.54
N ALA A 279 2.85 13.30 5.18
CA ALA A 279 3.84 14.17 5.80
C ALA A 279 3.53 15.66 5.59
N TRP A 280 2.76 15.97 4.54
CA TRP A 280 2.33 17.32 4.22
C TRP A 280 0.97 17.64 4.85
N ILE A 281 -0.03 16.77 4.69
CA ILE A 281 -1.39 17.03 5.22
C ILE A 281 -1.41 17.16 6.74
N LYS A 282 -0.53 16.44 7.46
CA LYS A 282 -0.39 16.55 8.92
C LYS A 282 -0.01 17.94 9.40
N ASN A 283 0.70 18.67 8.55
CA ASN A 283 1.16 20.00 8.86
C ASN A 283 0.22 21.06 8.28
N ASP A 284 -0.80 20.69 7.51
CA ASP A 284 -1.68 21.67 6.88
C ASP A 284 -2.93 21.97 7.74
N VAL A 285 -3.66 23.02 7.38
CA VAL A 285 -4.73 23.60 8.22
C VAL A 285 -6.14 23.00 7.93
N PHE A 286 -6.20 21.84 7.27
CA PHE A 286 -7.48 21.21 6.91
C PHE A 286 -7.78 19.95 7.74
N HIS A 287 -9.06 19.65 7.92
CA HIS A 287 -9.51 18.47 8.66
C HIS A 287 -9.79 17.28 7.75
N PHE A 288 -9.33 16.10 8.20
CA PHE A 288 -9.71 14.78 7.71
C PHE A 288 -9.87 13.84 8.90
N ASP A 289 -10.64 12.76 8.74
CA ASP A 289 -10.79 11.73 9.79
C ASP A 289 -9.96 10.49 9.49
N LEU A 290 -9.82 10.14 8.21
CA LEU A 290 -9.10 8.93 7.77
C LEU A 290 -8.37 9.16 6.44
N VAL A 291 -7.14 8.68 6.35
CA VAL A 291 -6.37 8.62 5.10
C VAL A 291 -6.14 7.16 4.74
N LEU A 292 -6.44 6.78 3.50
CA LEU A 292 -6.21 5.44 2.97
C LEU A 292 -5.13 5.50 1.89
N CYS A 293 -4.06 4.70 2.07
CA CYS A 293 -2.91 4.67 1.18
C CYS A 293 -2.44 3.29 0.76
N GLY A 294 -1.85 3.22 -0.44
CA GLY A 294 -1.14 2.07 -0.99
C GLY A 294 0.38 2.32 -1.04
N HIS A 295 1.02 1.90 -2.13
CA HIS A 295 2.41 2.19 -2.55
C HIS A 295 3.52 1.64 -1.63
N THR A 296 3.22 1.27 -0.39
CA THR A 296 4.24 0.77 0.55
C THR A 296 4.71 -0.63 0.24
N HIS A 297 3.91 -1.42 -0.51
CA HIS A 297 4.10 -2.85 -0.73
C HIS A 297 4.47 -3.63 0.55
N GLY A 298 4.03 -3.18 1.74
CA GLY A 298 4.39 -3.78 3.01
C GLY A 298 5.88 -3.75 3.35
N GLY A 299 6.62 -2.79 2.81
CA GLY A 299 8.05 -2.76 2.96
C GLY A 299 8.78 -3.83 2.16
N GLN A 300 8.10 -4.55 1.24
CA GLN A 300 8.50 -5.71 0.41
C GLN A 300 9.17 -6.88 1.14
N VAL A 301 10.03 -6.61 2.11
CA VAL A 301 10.69 -7.53 3.01
C VAL A 301 10.44 -7.07 4.44
N THR A 302 9.67 -7.85 5.19
CA THR A 302 9.53 -7.68 6.63
C THR A 302 10.37 -8.74 7.35
N LEU A 303 10.91 -8.40 8.52
CA LEU A 303 11.63 -9.35 9.36
C LEU A 303 10.78 -9.73 10.57
N PRO A 304 10.59 -11.03 10.84
CA PRO A 304 10.05 -11.48 12.13
C PRO A 304 11.14 -11.32 13.19
N ILE A 305 11.00 -10.32 14.05
CA ILE A 305 11.93 -10.07 15.16
C ILE A 305 11.25 -10.52 16.46
N PRO A 306 11.91 -11.31 17.33
CA PRO A 306 11.33 -11.68 18.62
C PRO A 306 10.91 -10.43 19.40
N SER A 307 9.62 -10.34 19.76
CA SER A 307 9.01 -9.13 20.32
C SER A 307 9.71 -8.66 21.60
N ILE A 308 10.13 -9.62 22.45
CA ILE A 308 10.87 -9.38 23.68
C ILE A 308 12.22 -8.69 23.42
N ILE A 309 12.94 -9.10 22.37
CA ILE A 309 14.24 -8.53 22.00
C ILE A 309 14.02 -7.11 21.47
N LEU A 310 13.04 -6.93 20.58
CA LEU A 310 12.72 -5.64 20.00
C LEU A 310 12.37 -4.60 21.08
N LYS A 311 11.47 -4.95 22.01
CA LYS A 311 11.10 -4.07 23.13
C LYS A 311 12.29 -3.66 23.99
N ASN A 312 13.17 -4.61 24.32
CA ASN A 312 14.33 -4.33 25.15
C ASN A 312 15.31 -3.38 24.45
N VAL A 313 15.55 -3.59 23.15
CA VAL A 313 16.43 -2.73 22.34
C VAL A 313 15.83 -1.32 22.20
N LEU A 314 14.54 -1.21 21.86
CA LEU A 314 13.86 0.08 21.75
C LEU A 314 13.79 0.80 23.10
N GLY A 315 13.53 0.09 24.19
CA GLY A 315 13.48 0.66 25.54
C GLY A 315 14.84 1.19 26.00
N LEU A 316 15.93 0.50 25.64
CA LEU A 316 17.30 0.99 25.88
C LEU A 316 17.59 2.24 25.05
N PHE A 317 17.28 2.21 23.74
CA PHE A 317 17.46 3.36 22.85
C PHE A 317 16.65 4.58 23.33
N TRP A 318 15.40 4.37 23.74
CA TRP A 318 14.53 5.40 24.29
C TRP A 318 15.15 6.09 25.51
N LYS A 319 15.57 5.31 26.52
CA LYS A 319 16.22 5.82 27.74
C LYS A 319 17.47 6.66 27.45
N LEU A 320 18.17 6.35 26.36
CA LEU A 320 19.38 7.06 25.94
C LEU A 320 19.10 8.30 25.09
N SER A 321 17.96 8.36 24.39
CA SER A 321 17.73 9.34 23.31
C SER A 321 16.70 10.41 23.63
N VAL A 322 15.74 10.16 24.54
CA VAL A 322 14.63 11.09 24.77
C VAL A 322 14.30 11.19 26.27
N LYS A 323 14.15 12.42 26.77
CA LYS A 323 13.97 12.70 28.20
C LYS A 323 12.54 13.06 28.63
N GLU A 324 11.63 13.35 27.68
CA GLU A 324 10.37 14.05 28.00
C GLU A 324 9.08 13.28 27.70
N ALA A 325 9.12 12.12 27.02
CA ALA A 325 7.90 11.31 26.79
C ALA A 325 7.93 9.94 27.53
N THR A 326 6.84 9.19 27.49
CA THR A 326 6.83 7.80 27.94
C THR A 326 7.27 6.86 26.81
N PHE A 327 7.79 5.68 27.16
CA PHE A 327 8.15 4.67 26.16
C PHE A 327 6.94 4.22 25.32
N ASP A 328 5.77 4.11 25.95
CA ASP A 328 4.53 3.75 25.24
C ASP A 328 4.13 4.83 24.22
N HIS A 329 4.29 6.11 24.59
CA HIS A 329 4.05 7.22 23.66
C HIS A 329 5.01 7.16 22.46
N PHE A 330 6.29 6.87 22.70
CA PHE A 330 7.27 6.67 21.63
C PHE A 330 6.88 5.55 20.67
N VAL A 331 6.52 4.38 21.21
CA VAL A 331 6.15 3.21 20.39
C VAL A 331 4.87 3.49 19.59
N GLN A 332 3.86 4.11 20.19
CA GLN A 332 2.62 4.47 19.49
C GLN A 332 2.82 5.50 18.38
N HIS A 333 3.82 6.37 18.50
CA HIS A 333 4.08 7.41 17.50
C HIS A 333 4.84 6.89 16.28
N HIS A 334 5.64 5.83 16.43
CA HIS A 334 6.57 5.36 15.39
C HIS A 334 6.19 4.03 14.75
N PHE A 335 5.24 3.30 15.33
CA PHE A 335 4.83 1.96 14.87
C PHE A 335 3.31 1.88 14.70
N SER A 336 2.86 1.01 13.80
CA SER A 336 1.41 0.79 13.60
C SER A 336 0.79 0.09 14.80
N TYR A 337 -0.52 0.24 14.99
CA TYR A 337 -1.26 -0.45 16.06
C TYR A 337 -0.99 -1.95 16.08
N GLU A 338 -0.87 -2.58 14.90
CA GLU A 338 -0.59 -4.01 14.80
C GLU A 338 0.82 -4.35 15.29
N GLN A 339 1.81 -3.53 14.95
CA GLN A 339 3.18 -3.71 15.42
C GLN A 339 3.26 -3.52 16.93
N VAL A 340 2.57 -2.52 17.48
CA VAL A 340 2.50 -2.30 18.93
C VAL A 340 1.84 -3.50 19.63
N HIS A 341 0.73 -4.01 19.09
CA HIS A 341 0.06 -5.19 19.63
C HIS A 341 0.95 -6.45 19.53
N GLN A 342 1.61 -6.69 18.39
CA GLN A 342 2.58 -7.78 18.22
C GLN A 342 3.76 -7.66 19.20
N MET A 343 4.23 -6.44 19.47
CA MET A 343 5.27 -6.20 20.47
C MET A 343 4.78 -6.50 21.89
N ASN A 344 3.50 -6.29 22.17
CA ASN A 344 2.90 -6.50 23.48
C ASN A 344 2.54 -7.95 23.77
N GLU A 345 1.93 -8.63 22.80
CA GLU A 345 1.28 -9.93 23.00
C GLU A 345 1.85 -11.03 22.09
N GLY A 346 2.56 -10.65 21.03
CA GLY A 346 3.10 -11.58 20.04
C GLY A 346 4.46 -12.16 20.42
N ILE A 347 4.77 -13.33 19.86
CA ILE A 347 6.12 -13.94 19.91
C ILE A 347 7.08 -13.16 19.01
N PHE A 348 6.60 -12.78 17.82
CA PHE A 348 7.36 -12.00 16.84
C PHE A 348 6.60 -10.73 16.48
N THR A 349 7.36 -9.66 16.26
CA THR A 349 6.91 -8.44 15.60
C THR A 349 7.50 -8.39 14.20
N TYR A 350 6.64 -8.18 13.21
CA TYR A 350 7.06 -8.08 11.81
C TYR A 350 7.39 -6.63 11.47
N LEU A 351 8.67 -6.33 11.29
CA LEU A 351 9.12 -4.99 10.96
C LEU A 351 9.59 -4.88 9.50
N PRO A 352 9.11 -3.89 8.75
CA PRO A 352 9.60 -3.63 7.40
C PRO A 352 11.06 -3.18 7.48
N ILE A 353 11.94 -3.83 6.70
CA ILE A 353 13.39 -3.54 6.75
C ILE A 353 13.68 -2.13 6.22
N ILE A 354 12.96 -1.72 5.19
CA ILE A 354 13.26 -0.51 4.43
C ILE A 354 13.14 0.76 5.31
N PRO A 355 12.04 1.01 6.05
CA PRO A 355 11.94 2.12 7.00
C PRO A 355 13.07 2.14 8.02
N ILE A 356 13.50 0.97 8.52
CA ILE A 356 14.64 0.86 9.45
C ILE A 356 15.94 1.30 8.79
N ILE A 357 16.22 0.82 7.57
CA ILE A 357 17.42 1.22 6.82
C ILE A 357 17.43 2.74 6.59
N ILE A 358 16.30 3.33 6.21
CA ILE A 358 16.18 4.78 6.01
C ILE A 358 16.41 5.52 7.31
N PHE A 359 15.78 5.08 8.40
CA PHE A 359 15.94 5.67 9.72
C PHE A 359 17.41 5.68 10.13
N ILE A 360 18.09 4.53 10.03
CA ILE A 360 19.53 4.41 10.32
C ILE A 360 20.33 5.35 9.41
N TYR A 361 20.04 5.39 8.11
CA TYR A 361 20.73 6.26 7.15
C TYR A 361 20.52 7.75 7.43
N LYS A 362 19.31 8.17 7.84
CA LYS A 362 18.95 9.58 8.10
C LYS A 362 19.45 10.06 9.46
N LYS A 363 19.32 9.25 10.51
CA LYS A 363 19.49 9.67 11.92
C LYS A 363 20.81 9.28 12.56
N VAL A 364 21.46 8.19 12.12
CA VAL A 364 22.77 7.83 12.68
C VAL A 364 23.84 8.74 12.08
N THR A 365 24.61 9.40 12.94
CA THR A 365 25.80 10.17 12.57
C THR A 365 26.88 9.22 12.06
N LEU A 366 26.69 8.69 10.86
CA LEU A 366 27.72 7.93 10.16
C LEU A 366 28.89 8.88 9.88
N TRP A 367 30.11 8.40 10.11
CA TRP A 367 31.32 9.10 9.68
C TRP A 367 31.15 9.51 8.23
N LYS A 368 31.38 10.79 7.91
CA LYS A 368 31.10 11.38 6.59
C LYS A 368 31.66 10.53 5.43
N PHE A 369 32.82 9.92 5.64
CA PHE A 369 33.48 8.97 4.74
C PHE A 369 32.68 7.68 4.49
N VAL A 370 32.14 7.05 5.55
CA VAL A 370 31.31 5.84 5.44
C VAL A 370 30.01 6.15 4.70
N ARG A 371 29.38 7.28 5.03
CA ARG A 371 28.16 7.72 4.34
C ARG A 371 28.41 7.96 2.84
N GLN A 372 29.53 8.61 2.48
CA GLN A 372 29.92 8.82 1.08
C GLN A 372 30.16 7.51 0.32
N ARG A 373 30.85 6.53 0.94
CA ARG A 373 31.08 5.21 0.33
C ARG A 373 29.79 4.43 0.12
N ILE A 374 28.92 4.41 1.12
CA ILE A 374 27.61 3.72 1.08
C ILE A 374 26.69 4.40 0.06
N SER A 375 26.62 5.74 0.03
CA SER A 375 25.78 6.47 -0.93
C SER A 375 26.26 6.35 -2.37
N GLY A 376 27.52 5.94 -2.61
CA GLY A 376 28.04 5.66 -3.95
C GLY A 376 27.60 4.32 -4.53
N LEU A 377 27.06 3.42 -3.70
CA LEU A 377 26.59 2.11 -4.16
C LEU A 377 25.27 2.26 -4.91
N ARG A 378 25.22 1.82 -6.17
CA ARG A 378 24.01 1.88 -7.02
C ARG A 378 22.78 1.24 -6.37
N ILE A 379 22.98 0.15 -5.62
CA ILE A 379 21.87 -0.53 -4.91
C ILE A 379 21.31 0.34 -3.79
N VAL A 380 22.18 1.04 -3.04
CA VAL A 380 21.77 1.96 -1.97
C VAL A 380 21.09 3.19 -2.57
N GLN A 381 21.60 3.75 -3.66
CA GLN A 381 20.94 4.86 -4.36
C GLN A 381 19.55 4.48 -4.87
N ARG A 382 19.40 3.27 -5.44
CA ARG A 382 18.08 2.77 -5.86
C ARG A 382 17.14 2.57 -4.67
N LEU A 383 17.61 1.95 -3.60
CA LEU A 383 16.83 1.77 -2.38
C LEU A 383 16.43 3.12 -1.77
N LEU A 384 17.37 4.05 -1.61
CA LEU A 384 17.09 5.38 -1.10
C LEU A 384 16.17 6.20 -2.02
N ASN A 385 16.18 5.98 -3.34
CA ASN A 385 15.27 6.67 -4.25
C ASN A 385 13.85 6.09 -4.20
N VAL A 386 13.72 4.76 -4.23
CA VAL A 386 12.40 4.08 -4.14
C VAL A 386 11.77 4.32 -2.77
N CYS A 387 12.59 4.40 -1.73
CA CYS A 387 12.12 4.41 -0.35
C CYS A 387 12.35 5.75 0.33
N LYS A 388 12.72 6.82 -0.41
CA LYS A 388 13.05 8.15 0.12
C LYS A 388 11.99 8.71 1.08
N TYR A 389 10.78 8.18 0.92
CA TYR A 389 9.53 8.66 1.43
C TYR A 389 8.75 7.52 2.18
N TRP A 390 9.30 6.31 2.32
CA TRP A 390 8.66 5.24 3.13
C TRP A 390 8.87 5.40 4.65
N GLU A 391 8.60 6.58 5.18
CA GLU A 391 8.60 6.80 6.64
C GLU A 391 7.47 6.01 7.31
N TRP A 392 6.40 5.77 6.58
CA TRP A 392 5.25 4.96 6.99
C TRP A 392 5.50 3.50 6.62
N GLY A 393 5.31 2.59 7.58
CA GLY A 393 5.28 1.15 7.35
C GLY A 393 3.91 0.72 6.82
N VAL A 394 3.47 -0.48 7.20
CA VAL A 394 2.10 -0.96 6.93
C VAL A 394 1.28 -1.05 8.20
N GLY A 395 0.01 -0.72 8.05
CA GLY A 395 -1.01 -0.85 9.06
C GLY A 395 -1.68 0.46 9.42
N LEU A 396 -2.32 0.45 10.58
CA LEU A 396 -3.08 1.60 11.07
C LEU A 396 -2.22 2.45 12.00
N TYR A 397 -2.17 3.74 11.74
CA TYR A 397 -1.49 4.75 12.53
C TYR A 397 -2.50 5.80 12.98
N GLU A 398 -2.44 6.19 14.26
CA GLU A 398 -3.16 7.35 14.76
C GLU A 398 -2.26 8.57 14.64
N LEU A 399 -2.82 9.68 14.14
CA LEU A 399 -2.14 10.95 14.12
C LEU A 399 -2.50 11.71 15.37
N ARG A 400 -1.51 11.85 16.24
CA ARG A 400 -1.59 12.81 17.33
C ARG A 400 -0.91 14.07 16.82
N LEU A 401 -1.70 15.11 16.57
CA LEU A 401 -1.17 16.45 16.34
C LEU A 401 -0.27 16.77 17.54
N GLN A 402 0.98 17.14 17.28
CA GLN A 402 1.76 17.79 18.32
C GLN A 402 1.08 19.13 18.59
N ASP A 403 0.78 19.42 19.86
CA ASP A 403 0.42 20.75 20.36
C ASP A 403 1.62 21.68 20.19
N ASP A 404 2.07 21.90 18.96
CA ASP A 404 3.20 22.75 18.66
C ASP A 404 2.70 24.01 17.96
N SER A 405 2.48 25.04 18.77
CA SER A 405 2.13 26.38 18.30
C SER A 405 3.11 26.92 17.25
N THR A 406 4.33 26.38 17.17
CA THR A 406 5.34 26.74 16.17
C THR A 406 5.05 26.15 14.78
N LEU A 407 4.28 25.06 14.70
CA LEU A 407 3.90 24.43 13.43
C LEU A 407 2.99 25.35 12.62
N ILE A 408 2.02 25.99 13.27
CA ILE A 408 1.11 26.96 12.64
C ILE A 408 1.90 28.10 11.97
N ASP A 409 2.88 28.66 12.67
CA ASP A 409 3.71 29.73 12.12
C ASP A 409 4.62 29.24 10.98
N SER A 410 5.09 27.99 11.04
CA SER A 410 5.90 27.38 9.96
C SER A 410 5.09 27.11 8.67
N VAL A 411 3.82 26.76 8.82
CA VAL A 411 2.90 26.41 7.74
C VAL A 411 2.43 27.67 7.03
N LEU A 412 2.09 28.70 7.81
CA LEU A 412 1.85 30.06 7.29
C LEU A 412 3.10 30.58 6.54
N HIS A 413 4.30 30.33 7.06
CA HIS A 413 5.53 30.72 6.37
C HIS A 413 5.75 29.95 5.06
N HIS A 414 5.45 28.65 5.01
CA HIS A 414 5.57 27.83 3.81
C HIS A 414 4.61 28.27 2.69
N HIS A 415 3.35 28.51 3.03
CA HIS A 415 2.34 29.02 2.09
C HIS A 415 2.72 30.42 1.57
N LYS A 416 3.26 31.32 2.41
CA LYS A 416 3.77 32.64 1.97
C LYS A 416 4.97 32.56 1.00
N GLN A 417 5.79 31.50 1.07
CA GLN A 417 6.89 31.31 0.12
C GLN A 417 6.44 30.79 -1.24
N GLN A 418 5.41 29.94 -1.28
CA GLN A 418 4.87 29.40 -2.53
C GLN A 418 3.89 30.34 -3.23
N ALA A 419 3.22 31.22 -2.48
CA ALA A 419 2.34 32.26 -3.00
C ALA A 419 3.07 33.40 -3.74
N ARG A 420 4.40 33.41 -3.87
CA ARG A 420 5.15 34.50 -4.54
C ARG A 420 4.84 34.69 -6.03
N ASN A 421 4.00 33.85 -6.65
CA ASN A 421 3.52 34.00 -8.03
C ASN A 421 2.00 34.25 -8.14
N ILE A 422 1.29 34.45 -7.02
CA ILE A 422 -0.14 34.77 -6.99
C ILE A 422 -0.28 35.92 -5.99
N ASP A 423 -0.81 37.06 -6.42
CA ASP A 423 -1.02 38.23 -5.55
C ASP A 423 -2.00 37.88 -4.41
N VAL A 424 -1.48 37.37 -3.29
CA VAL A 424 -2.24 37.14 -2.06
C VAL A 424 -2.11 38.39 -1.19
N VAL A 425 -3.24 39.06 -0.97
CA VAL A 425 -3.37 40.27 -0.17
C VAL A 425 -3.24 39.90 1.32
N ASP A 426 -2.19 40.37 1.97
CA ASP A 426 -1.85 40.07 3.36
C ASP A 426 -2.82 40.75 4.36
N SER A 427 -2.99 40.13 5.55
CA SER A 427 -3.65 40.57 6.80
C SER A 427 -5.06 40.07 7.17
N ALA A 428 -5.99 39.82 6.24
CA ALA A 428 -7.31 39.25 6.59
C ALA A 428 -7.31 37.71 6.57
N ASP A 429 -6.56 37.11 5.64
CA ASP A 429 -6.51 35.67 5.43
C ASP A 429 -5.75 34.94 6.55
N ASP A 430 -4.67 35.52 7.10
CA ASP A 430 -3.93 34.94 8.24
C ASP A 430 -4.81 34.83 9.50
N TYR A 431 -5.70 35.80 9.73
CA TYR A 431 -6.65 35.75 10.83
C TYR A 431 -7.77 34.74 10.56
N GLN A 432 -8.25 34.63 9.32
CA GLN A 432 -9.19 33.59 8.92
C GLN A 432 -8.58 32.19 9.06
N ILE A 433 -7.35 31.95 8.62
CA ILE A 433 -6.65 30.66 8.76
C ILE A 433 -6.50 30.28 10.24
N LYS A 434 -6.13 31.22 11.11
CA LYS A 434 -6.06 31.00 12.56
C LYS A 434 -7.44 30.76 13.20
N LEU A 435 -8.48 31.43 12.70
CA LEU A 435 -9.87 31.23 13.16
C LEU A 435 -10.41 29.87 12.70
N ILE A 436 -10.17 29.49 11.45
CA ILE A 436 -10.46 28.18 10.84
C ILE A 436 -9.79 27.07 11.66
N TYR A 437 -8.48 27.21 11.95
CA TYR A 437 -7.72 26.27 12.79
C TYR A 437 -8.31 26.13 14.20
N ARG A 438 -8.72 27.24 14.84
CA ARG A 438 -9.34 27.23 16.18
C ARG A 438 -10.78 26.71 16.18
N THR A 439 -11.51 26.84 15.07
CA THR A 439 -12.90 26.41 14.94
C THR A 439 -13.00 24.91 14.64
N TYR A 440 -11.94 24.30 14.09
CA TYR A 440 -11.85 22.88 13.77
C TYR A 440 -11.49 21.94 14.94
N LYS A 441 -11.79 22.36 16.18
CA LYS A 441 -11.88 21.44 17.34
C LYS A 441 -13.11 20.52 17.23
N ILE A 442 -13.19 19.75 16.16
CA ILE A 442 -13.91 18.49 16.22
C ILE A 442 -12.91 17.54 16.86
N GLU A 443 -13.18 17.18 18.12
CA GLU A 443 -12.46 16.17 18.90
C GLU A 443 -12.69 14.79 18.25
N ARG A 444 -12.16 14.60 17.04
CA ARG A 444 -12.10 13.32 16.34
C ARG A 444 -10.67 12.95 16.08
N ARG A 445 -10.36 11.71 16.42
CA ARG A 445 -9.06 11.12 16.22
C ARG A 445 -8.83 10.93 14.72
N GLN A 446 -7.66 11.32 14.25
CA GLN A 446 -7.28 11.20 12.84
C GLN A 446 -6.46 9.94 12.64
N PHE A 447 -6.77 9.18 11.58
CA PHE A 447 -6.09 7.92 11.30
C PHE A 447 -5.54 7.85 9.90
N ILE A 448 -4.53 7.00 9.74
CA ILE A 448 -3.93 6.66 8.46
C ILE A 448 -3.79 5.16 8.38
N HIS A 449 -4.24 4.61 7.29
CA HIS A 449 -4.05 3.21 6.98
C HIS A 449 -3.21 3.08 5.71
N THR A 450 -2.06 2.43 5.84
CA THR A 450 -1.19 2.05 4.72
C THR A 450 -1.32 0.54 4.48
N SER A 451 -1.77 0.15 3.30
CA SER A 451 -1.93 -1.28 2.95
C SER A 451 -0.64 -1.87 2.41
N ALA A 452 -0.43 -3.17 2.65
CA ALA A 452 0.64 -3.93 2.01
C ALA A 452 0.40 -4.21 0.53
N GLY A 453 -0.83 -4.00 0.05
CA GLY A 453 -1.19 -4.23 -1.34
C GLY A 453 -1.37 -5.69 -1.71
N LEU A 454 -2.06 -5.93 -2.83
CA LEU A 454 -2.34 -7.27 -3.33
C LEU A 454 -1.14 -7.84 -4.11
N GLY A 455 -0.45 -7.01 -4.88
CA GLY A 455 0.69 -7.35 -5.71
C GLY A 455 1.96 -6.54 -5.41
N SER A 456 3.00 -6.71 -6.23
CA SER A 456 4.25 -5.94 -6.18
C SER A 456 5.05 -6.03 -7.49
N HIS A 457 5.82 -4.98 -7.81
CA HIS A 457 6.64 -4.88 -9.03
C HIS A 457 8.18 -4.97 -8.82
N TYR A 458 8.73 -5.08 -7.60
CA TYR A 458 10.21 -5.10 -7.40
C TYR A 458 10.68 -6.21 -6.44
N PRO A 459 11.92 -6.70 -6.60
CA PRO A 459 12.23 -8.02 -7.14
C PRO A 459 12.02 -9.19 -6.16
N LEU A 460 11.39 -8.97 -5.00
CA LEU A 460 11.28 -9.90 -3.89
C LEU A 460 10.21 -9.42 -2.89
N ARG A 461 9.22 -10.26 -2.61
CA ARG A 461 8.25 -10.10 -1.52
C ARG A 461 8.51 -11.18 -0.46
N LEU A 462 8.84 -10.82 0.79
CA LEU A 462 9.19 -11.73 1.88
C LEU A 462 8.51 -11.31 3.18
N PHE A 463 7.83 -12.28 3.83
CA PHE A 463 7.06 -12.07 5.07
C PHE A 463 6.03 -10.92 5.00
N CYS A 464 5.67 -10.51 3.79
CA CYS A 464 4.66 -9.52 3.47
C CYS A 464 3.63 -10.22 2.59
N PRO A 465 2.59 -10.86 3.14
CA PRO A 465 1.56 -11.50 2.33
C PRO A 465 0.69 -10.46 1.59
N PRO A 466 0.08 -10.81 0.44
CA PRO A 466 -1.01 -10.03 -0.16
C PRO A 466 -2.10 -9.71 0.85
N GLU A 467 -2.60 -8.48 0.85
CA GLU A 467 -3.56 -8.01 1.87
C GLU A 467 -4.83 -7.43 1.25
N ILE A 468 -5.98 -7.86 1.76
CA ILE A 468 -7.26 -7.16 1.69
C ILE A 468 -7.48 -6.49 3.05
N SER A 469 -7.62 -5.17 3.08
CA SER A 469 -7.85 -4.45 4.34
C SER A 469 -9.34 -4.10 4.49
N ILE A 470 -9.92 -4.39 5.65
CA ILE A 470 -11.30 -4.02 6.01
C ILE A 470 -11.23 -3.04 7.18
N LEU A 471 -11.80 -1.85 7.01
CA LEU A 471 -11.85 -0.83 8.05
C LEU A 471 -13.29 -0.69 8.55
N ASN A 472 -13.51 -1.06 9.81
CA ASN A 472 -14.75 -0.91 10.54
C ASN A 472 -14.69 0.37 11.38
N LEU A 473 -15.30 1.45 10.88
CA LEU A 473 -15.33 2.74 11.55
C LEU A 473 -16.57 2.87 12.45
N SER A 474 -16.37 3.45 13.63
CA SER A 474 -17.45 3.92 14.51
C SER A 474 -17.21 5.36 14.96
N PHE A 475 -18.24 6.20 14.91
CA PHE A 475 -18.15 7.62 15.28
C PHE A 475 -19.50 8.27 15.59
#